data_AF-A0A1G3ILQ4-F1
#
_entry.id   AF-A0A1G3ILQ4-F1
#
_cell.length_a   1.000
_cell.length_b   1.000
_cell.length_c   1.000
_cell.angle_alpha   90.00
_cell.angle_beta   90.00
_cell.angle_gamma   90.00
#
_symmetry.space_group_name_H-M   'P 1'
#
loop_
_entity.id
_entity.type
_entity.pdbx_description
1 polymer ?
#
loop_
_entity_poly.entity_id
_entity_poly.type
_entity_poly.pdbx_seq_one_letter_code
_entity_poly.pdbx_strand_id
1 'polypeptide(L)'
;MEILFSLAGRVHVLMRREINRIIDVEWMCADAAYAKEVIKLARTVDSDELQKLADRVEQVHPKFLRAEHVVDHLPATEESKYMTTLR
;
A
#
# COMPACT_ATOMS: atom_id res chain seq x y z
N MET A 1 16.91 2.19 -1.69
CA MET A 1 15.73 1.38 -1.30
C MET A 1 15.22 1.74 0.09
N GLU A 2 16.12 2.07 1.03
CA GLU A 2 15.78 2.46 2.42
C GLU A 2 14.77 3.62 2.53
N ILE A 3 14.89 4.65 1.68
CA ILE A 3 14.00 5.82 1.71
C ILE A 3 12.54 5.42 1.45
N LEU A 4 12.28 4.52 0.50
CA LEU A 4 10.92 4.10 0.16
C LEU A 4 10.30 3.28 1.28
N PHE A 5 11.08 2.38 1.90
CA PHE A 5 10.63 1.58 3.03
C PHE A 5 10.27 2.46 4.24
N SER A 6 11.08 3.48 4.54
CA SER A 6 10.76 4.45 5.59
C SER A 6 9.48 5.25 5.30
N LEU A 7 9.27 5.66 4.04
CA LEU A 7 8.05 6.36 3.64
C LEU A 7 6.81 5.46 3.76
N ALA A 8 6.89 4.23 3.25
CA ALA A 8 5.82 3.26 3.34
C ALA A 8 5.46 2.91 4.80
N GLY A 9 6.46 2.80 5.69
CA GLY A 9 6.23 2.64 7.12
C GLY A 9 5.48 3.81 7.75
N ARG A 10 5.80 5.06 7.37
CA ARG A 10 5.05 6.24 7.82
C ARG A 10 3.62 6.26 7.31
N VAL A 11 3.41 5.91 6.04
CA VAL A 11 2.06 5.75 5.49
C VAL A 11 1.27 4.71 6.28
N HIS A 12 1.88 3.57 6.59
CA HIS A 12 1.24 2.52 7.40
C HIS A 12 0.76 3.04 8.77
N VAL A 13 1.62 3.77 9.49
CA VAL A 13 1.28 4.31 10.81
C VAL A 13 0.09 5.28 10.72
N LEU A 14 0.11 6.20 9.76
CA LEU A 14 -0.98 7.17 9.59
C LEU A 14 -2.28 6.49 9.12
N MET A 15 -2.21 5.57 8.17
CA MET A 15 -3.38 4.81 7.72
C MET A 15 -4.02 4.02 8.86
N ARG A 16 -3.21 3.45 9.75
CA ARG A 16 -3.71 2.76 10.94
C ARG A 16 -4.33 3.73 11.94
N ARG A 17 -3.76 4.92 12.12
CA ARG A 17 -4.26 5.94 13.04
C ARG A 17 -5.58 6.55 12.57
N GLU A 18 -5.66 6.96 11.31
CA GLU A 18 -6.77 7.77 10.80
C GLU A 18 -7.99 6.93 10.44
N ILE A 19 -7.79 5.75 9.85
CA ILE A 19 -8.88 4.91 9.33
C ILE A 19 -8.80 3.45 9.76
N ASN A 20 -7.94 3.12 10.74
CA ASN A 20 -7.70 1.75 11.22
C ASN A 20 -7.30 0.77 10.10
N ARG A 21 -6.67 1.26 9.03
CA ARG A 21 -6.25 0.44 7.88
C ARG A 21 -4.80 0.00 8.05
N ILE A 22 -4.60 -1.31 8.13
CA ILE A 22 -3.28 -1.92 8.04
C ILE A 22 -2.94 -2.11 6.55
N ILE A 23 -1.74 -1.71 6.17
CA ILE A 23 -1.16 -1.96 4.85
C ILE A 23 0.16 -2.70 4.98
N ASP A 24 0.52 -3.42 3.94
CA ASP A 24 1.78 -4.15 3.85
C ASP A 24 2.87 -3.23 3.28
N VAL A 25 3.90 -2.98 4.09
CA VAL A 25 5.00 -2.06 3.76
C VAL A 25 5.94 -2.66 2.70
N GLU A 26 6.12 -3.99 2.71
CA GLU A 26 6.99 -4.68 1.76
C GLU A 26 6.35 -4.67 0.37
N TRP A 27 5.07 -5.00 0.29
CA TRP A 27 4.32 -4.93 -0.97
C TRP A 27 4.22 -3.51 -1.53
N MET A 28 4.09 -2.50 -0.67
CA MET A 28 4.12 -1.09 -1.10
C MET A 28 5.46 -0.67 -1.71
N CYS A 29 6.55 -1.37 -1.40
CA CYS A 29 7.86 -1.12 -2.03
C CYS A 29 8.10 -2.01 -3.26
N ALA A 30 7.53 -3.22 -3.27
CA ALA A 30 7.77 -4.24 -4.28
C ALA A 30 6.84 -4.13 -5.49
N ASP A 31 5.61 -3.65 -5.32
CA ASP A 31 4.58 -3.65 -6.36
C ASP A 31 3.95 -2.27 -6.57
N ALA A 32 4.03 -1.76 -7.82
CA ALA A 32 3.51 -0.45 -8.17
C ALA A 32 1.98 -0.39 -8.19
N ALA A 33 1.30 -1.47 -8.60
CA ALA A 33 -0.15 -1.51 -8.66
C ALA A 33 -0.73 -1.49 -7.24
N TYR A 34 -0.15 -2.29 -6.33
CA TYR A 34 -0.49 -2.26 -4.92
C TYR A 34 -0.25 -0.86 -4.30
N ALA A 35 0.95 -0.30 -4.51
CA ALA A 35 1.28 1.03 -4.02
C ALA A 35 0.30 2.09 -4.55
N LYS A 36 -0.13 1.98 -5.82
CA LYS A 36 -1.11 2.89 -6.42
C LYS A 36 -2.44 2.87 -5.70
N GLU A 37 -2.99 1.68 -5.45
CA GLU A 37 -4.28 1.54 -4.78
C GLU A 37 -4.21 1.99 -3.32
N VAL A 38 -3.09 1.73 -2.63
CA VAL A 38 -2.85 2.27 -1.29
C VAL A 38 -2.81 3.81 -1.31
N ILE A 39 -2.10 4.42 -2.27
CA ILE A 39 -2.01 5.88 -2.40
C ILE A 39 -3.37 6.49 -2.74
N LYS A 40 -4.13 5.85 -3.63
CA LYS A 40 -5.50 6.26 -3.96
C LYS A 40 -6.40 6.26 -2.74
N LEU A 41 -6.29 5.22 -1.89
CA LEU A 41 -7.02 5.17 -0.62
C LEU A 41 -6.51 6.21 0.37
N ALA A 42 -5.20 6.41 0.48
CA ALA A 42 -4.60 7.43 1.35
C ALA A 42 -5.11 8.84 1.02
N ARG A 43 -5.36 9.13 -0.27
CA ARG A 43 -5.92 10.40 -0.75
C ARG A 43 -7.40 10.62 -0.38
N THR A 44 -8.14 9.59 0.03
CA THR A 44 -9.53 9.77 0.51
C THR A 44 -9.60 10.17 1.98
N VAL A 45 -8.47 10.15 2.69
CA VAL A 45 -8.39 10.52 4.10
C VAL A 45 -8.10 12.02 4.21
N ASP A 46 -8.82 12.71 5.09
CA ASP A 46 -8.65 14.14 5.35
C ASP A 46 -7.44 14.39 6.27
N SER A 47 -6.24 14.14 5.74
CA SER A 47 -4.97 14.31 6.45
C SER A 47 -3.89 14.89 5.53
N ASP A 48 -3.52 16.15 5.77
CA ASP A 48 -2.47 16.85 5.03
C ASP A 48 -1.12 16.13 5.05
N GLU A 49 -0.77 15.51 6.18
CA GLU A 49 0.48 14.76 6.29
C GLU A 49 0.46 13.53 5.40
N LEU A 50 -0.66 12.81 5.40
CA LEU A 50 -0.84 11.60 4.61
C LEU A 50 -0.86 11.92 3.10
N GLN A 51 -1.47 13.03 2.70
CA GLN A 51 -1.45 13.52 1.32
C GLN A 51 -0.01 13.84 0.86
N LYS A 52 0.76 14.58 1.68
CA LYS A 52 2.18 14.88 1.38
C LYS A 52 3.04 13.62 1.30
N LEU A 53 2.78 12.63 2.15
CA LEU A 53 3.48 11.35 2.11
C LEU A 53 3.12 10.55 0.85
N ALA A 54 1.85 10.53 0.45
CA ALA A 54 1.41 9.91 -0.78
C ALA A 54 2.14 10.49 -2.01
N ASP A 55 2.22 11.82 -2.11
CA ASP A 55 2.94 12.49 -3.20
C ASP A 55 4.44 12.16 -3.17
N ARG A 56 5.04 12.11 -1.97
CA ARG A 56 6.45 11.75 -1.83
C ARG A 56 6.74 10.30 -2.22
N VAL A 57 5.83 9.38 -1.91
CA VAL A 57 5.94 7.99 -2.36
C VAL A 57 5.86 7.91 -3.88
N GLU A 58 4.90 8.59 -4.51
CA GLU A 58 4.77 8.59 -5.97
C GLU A 58 6.05 9.09 -6.68
N GLN A 59 6.70 10.13 -6.14
CA GLN A 59 7.95 10.67 -6.68
C GLN A 59 9.15 9.72 -6.57
N VAL A 60 9.23 8.95 -5.48
CA VAL A 60 10.41 8.14 -5.15
C VAL A 60 10.25 6.69 -5.62
N HIS A 61 9.03 6.21 -5.78
CA HIS A 61 8.77 4.81 -6.08
C HIS A 61 9.17 4.47 -7.54
N PRO A 62 10.22 3.64 -7.73
CA PRO A 62 10.90 3.50 -9.02
C PRO A 62 10.03 2.87 -10.11
N LYS A 63 9.02 2.07 -9.72
CA LYS A 63 8.13 1.37 -10.65
C LYS A 63 6.91 2.19 -11.09
N PHE A 64 6.67 3.39 -10.54
CA PHE A 64 5.60 4.28 -11.06
C PHE A 64 5.98 4.94 -12.38
N LEU A 65 7.27 5.15 -12.63
CA LEU A 65 7.76 5.73 -13.89
C LEU A 65 7.55 4.83 -15.12
N ARG A 66 7.14 3.57 -14.91
CA ARG A 66 7.11 2.54 -15.95
C ARG A 66 5.86 1.65 -15.82
N ALA A 67 4.68 2.26 -15.77
CA ALA A 67 3.44 1.51 -15.59
C ALA A 67 2.84 1.04 -16.92
N GLU A 68 3.31 -0.10 -17.44
CA GLU A 68 2.47 -1.01 -18.22
C GLU A 68 1.97 -2.09 -17.26
N HIS A 69 0.65 -2.15 -17.03
CA HIS A 69 0.04 -3.13 -16.13
C HIS A 69 -0.02 -4.51 -16.80
N VAL A 70 0.57 -5.52 -16.16
CA VAL A 70 0.05 -6.89 -16.21
C VAL A 70 -0.47 -7.20 -14.81
N VAL A 71 -1.78 -7.40 -14.71
CA VAL A 71 -2.46 -7.83 -13.49
C VAL A 71 -2.18 -9.33 -13.33
N ASP A 72 -1.09 -9.67 -12.63
CA ASP A 72 -0.81 -11.07 -12.30
C ASP A 72 -0.26 -11.17 -10.88
N HIS A 73 -1.19 -11.17 -9.93
CA HIS A 73 -1.10 -11.89 -8.65
C HIS A 73 -2.43 -11.68 -7.90
N LEU A 74 -3.46 -12.45 -8.26
CA LEU A 74 -4.21 -13.05 -7.16
C LEU A 74 -3.22 -14.03 -6.53
N PRO A 75 -2.94 -13.99 -5.21
CA PRO A 75 -2.39 -15.18 -4.59
C PRO A 75 -3.40 -16.28 -4.90
N ALA A 76 -2.92 -17.32 -5.61
CA ALA A 76 -3.68 -18.52 -5.86
C ALA A 76 -4.36 -18.91 -4.57
N THR A 77 -5.69 -19.07 -4.62
CA THR A 77 -6.62 -19.55 -3.60
C THR A 77 -5.92 -20.30 -2.46
N GLU A 78 -5.25 -19.59 -1.55
CA GLU A 78 -4.76 -20.21 -0.33
C GLU A 78 -5.99 -20.37 0.51
N GLU A 79 -6.40 -21.63 0.62
CA GLU A 79 -7.53 -22.14 1.37
C GLU A 79 -7.85 -21.23 2.55
N SER A 80 -9.09 -20.76 2.62
CA SER A 80 -9.57 -19.97 3.73
C SER A 80 -9.36 -20.72 5.05
N LYS A 81 -8.21 -20.45 5.66
CA LYS A 81 -7.81 -20.94 6.98
C LYS A 81 -8.85 -20.58 8.06
N TYR A 82 -9.67 -19.58 7.79
CA TYR A 82 -10.69 -19.05 8.68
C TYR A 82 -12.13 -19.51 8.38
N MET A 83 -12.38 -20.26 7.29
CA MET A 83 -13.74 -20.77 7.00
C MET A 83 -14.13 -21.93 7.93
N THR A 84 -13.16 -22.63 8.53
CA THR A 84 -13.43 -23.88 9.27
C THR A 84 -13.63 -23.68 10.79
N THR A 85 -13.59 -22.46 11.31
CA THR A 85 -13.70 -22.21 12.78
C THR A 85 -14.80 -21.24 13.17
N LEU A 86 -15.71 -20.88 12.26
CA LEU A 86 -16.95 -20.19 12.63
C LEU A 86 -18.03 -21.26 12.89
N ARG A 87 -17.95 -21.90 14.05
CA ARG A 87 -19.00 -22.79 14.57
C ARG A 87 -19.48 -22.27 15.92
#